data_AF-A0A843GPY2-F1
#
_entry.id   AF-A0A843GPY2-F1
#
_cell.length_a   1.000
_cell.length_b   1.000
_cell.length_c   1.000
_cell.angle_alpha   90.00
_cell.angle_beta   90.00
_cell.angle_gamma   90.00
#
_symmetry.space_group_name_H-M   'P 1'
#
loop_
_entity.id
_entity.type
_entity.pdbx_description
1 polymer ?
#
loop_
_entity_poly.entity_id
_entity_poly.type
_entity_poly.pdbx_seq_one_letter_code
_entity_poly.pdbx_strand_id
1 'polypeptide(L)'
;MKNQDKCNYSTGNIPVKVVEYCKQITENQTCRLSYVDIIDKINGKSCIRTYCFKSTKKDGLQIKELGREFLKKNFVSEDLTFSYLGGYQMNFGTKKCYSYVNYATNQLSECNGLWYPKLYRAKLYTLEELQKAFENEIPYLKLNEDIMKESSVMSVLRKFGQDHNCELLTKAGFSYLVNNSSAINRLTPTKRKAFSKWLIDNQEFVSDKKPCYSFIMKAIKYNLNAQEMVNKQNFWETQKALSSFNFDEKTLIEIVKYLNKQATDEQQNWFYQKVLYYRDCLDMSKQLKRKMDRGTLFPRNLREQHDALTERIDKKKNRKIDSVLKKIKPQLDKYALSYKGLQIVIPSCQSDLVALGNELHNCVGTFGYGKKMALGDCIILGVFKDGKPVECCELVKKENKKKLEINQLYGDHNSSTGEYHESAKKLVNKFINAYRPFNLVGGCI
;
A
#
# COMPACT_ATOMS: atom_id res chain seq x y z
N MET A 1 -46.02 0.55 13.15
CA MET A 1 -45.98 -0.89 13.49
C MET A 1 -45.04 -1.61 12.54
N LYS A 2 -44.05 -2.32 13.12
CA LYS A 2 -43.21 -3.39 12.55
C LYS A 2 -42.23 -3.05 11.41
N ASN A 3 -41.11 -2.40 11.75
CA ASN A 3 -39.82 -2.81 11.18
C ASN A 3 -39.42 -4.12 11.89
N GLN A 4 -39.89 -5.26 11.37
CA GLN A 4 -39.41 -6.55 11.81
C GLN A 4 -38.02 -6.78 11.20
N ASP A 5 -37.04 -6.99 12.08
CA ASP A 5 -35.70 -7.49 11.79
C ASP A 5 -35.76 -8.64 10.79
N LYS A 6 -35.45 -8.37 9.52
CA LYS A 6 -35.19 -9.42 8.52
C LYS A 6 -33.79 -9.98 8.76
N CYS A 7 -33.63 -10.75 9.84
CA CYS A 7 -32.48 -11.63 10.02
C CYS A 7 -32.77 -12.94 9.29
N ASN A 8 -32.09 -13.20 8.17
CA ASN A 8 -32.20 -14.47 7.46
C ASN A 8 -31.05 -15.38 7.89
N TYR A 9 -31.36 -16.40 8.70
CA TYR A 9 -30.41 -17.42 9.14
C TYR A 9 -30.45 -18.60 8.17
N SER A 10 -29.38 -18.84 7.43
CA SER A 10 -29.26 -20.07 6.64
C SER A 10 -28.53 -21.13 7.47
N THR A 11 -29.26 -22.20 7.80
CA THR A 11 -28.80 -23.51 8.30
C THR A 11 -28.11 -23.53 9.68
N GLY A 12 -28.86 -23.94 10.72
CA GLY A 12 -28.38 -24.29 12.06
C GLY A 12 -28.73 -23.27 13.15
N ASN A 13 -28.91 -23.72 14.40
CA ASN A 13 -29.03 -22.84 15.57
C ASN A 13 -27.72 -22.04 15.73
N ILE A 14 -27.76 -20.77 15.33
CA ILE A 14 -26.64 -19.84 15.49
C ILE A 14 -26.56 -19.43 16.97
N PRO A 15 -25.41 -19.53 17.64
CA PRO A 15 -25.26 -19.14 19.03
C PRO A 15 -25.58 -17.67 19.27
N VAL A 16 -26.28 -17.39 20.36
CA VAL A 16 -26.76 -16.04 20.73
C VAL A 16 -25.62 -15.03 20.72
N LYS A 17 -24.46 -15.37 21.31
CA LYS A 17 -23.27 -14.50 21.33
C LYS A 17 -22.77 -14.08 19.95
N VAL A 18 -22.93 -14.93 18.94
CA VAL A 18 -22.57 -14.61 17.55
C VAL A 18 -23.56 -13.62 16.98
N VAL A 19 -24.86 -13.85 17.20
CA VAL A 19 -25.92 -12.95 16.75
C VAL A 19 -25.77 -11.56 17.36
N GLU A 20 -25.53 -11.48 18.68
CA GLU A 20 -25.33 -10.23 19.40
C GLU A 20 -24.11 -9.46 18.89
N TYR A 21 -22.97 -10.11 18.75
CA TYR A 21 -21.77 -9.51 18.18
C TYR A 21 -22.01 -8.99 16.76
N CYS A 22 -22.62 -9.81 15.89
CA CYS A 22 -22.90 -9.40 14.51
C CYS A 22 -23.89 -8.22 14.46
N LYS A 23 -24.92 -8.19 15.33
CA LYS A 23 -25.83 -7.05 15.44
C LYS A 23 -25.10 -5.79 15.88
N GLN A 24 -24.27 -5.87 16.92
CA GLN A 24 -23.47 -4.74 17.41
C GLN A 24 -22.55 -4.16 16.33
N ILE A 25 -21.88 -5.02 15.55
CA ILE A 25 -20.97 -4.57 14.47
C ILE A 25 -21.73 -3.98 13.27
N THR A 26 -22.98 -4.37 13.06
CA THR A 26 -23.77 -3.98 11.88
C THR A 26 -24.84 -2.95 12.17
N GLU A 27 -24.89 -2.44 13.40
CA GLU A 27 -25.82 -1.40 13.85
C GLU A 27 -25.63 -0.14 12.98
N ASN A 28 -26.54 0.06 12.03
CA ASN A 28 -26.59 1.17 11.07
C ASN A 28 -25.50 1.23 10.00
N GLN A 29 -24.74 0.16 9.76
CA GLN A 29 -23.68 0.13 8.74
C GLN A 29 -23.77 -1.07 7.81
N THR A 30 -23.49 -0.83 6.53
CA THR A 30 -23.27 -1.93 5.58
C THR A 30 -21.94 -2.58 5.88
N CYS A 31 -21.95 -3.87 6.20
CA CYS A 31 -20.75 -4.66 6.45
C CYS A 31 -20.52 -5.59 5.27
N ARG A 32 -19.29 -5.59 4.74
CA ARG A 32 -18.82 -6.59 3.77
C ARG A 32 -18.76 -7.98 4.43
N LEU A 33 -18.19 -8.96 3.72
CA LEU A 33 -18.01 -10.31 4.23
C LEU A 33 -16.98 -10.33 5.38
N SER A 34 -17.46 -10.57 6.60
CA SER A 34 -16.68 -10.61 7.85
C SER A 34 -16.81 -11.98 8.53
N TYR A 35 -15.89 -12.27 9.46
CA TYR A 35 -15.75 -13.60 10.05
C TYR A 35 -15.59 -13.53 11.56
N VAL A 36 -16.18 -14.50 12.26
CA VAL A 36 -16.13 -14.62 13.70
C VAL A 36 -15.96 -16.07 14.12
N ASP A 37 -15.04 -16.30 15.05
CA ASP A 37 -14.75 -17.61 15.62
C ASP A 37 -15.29 -17.69 17.04
N ILE A 38 -15.85 -18.86 17.35
CA ILE A 38 -16.22 -19.25 18.71
C ILE A 38 -15.61 -20.61 19.05
N ILE A 39 -15.36 -20.84 20.33
CA ILE A 39 -15.13 -22.19 20.84
C ILE A 39 -16.48 -22.85 21.10
N ASP A 40 -16.59 -24.13 20.73
CA ASP A 40 -17.76 -24.97 20.98
C ASP A 40 -17.34 -26.43 21.25
N LYS A 41 -18.25 -27.24 21.80
CA LYS A 41 -18.05 -28.67 22.00
C LYS A 41 -19.10 -29.47 21.24
N ILE A 42 -18.65 -30.34 20.35
CA ILE A 42 -19.51 -31.22 19.55
C ILE A 42 -19.12 -32.66 19.84
N ASN A 43 -20.08 -33.47 20.30
CA ASN A 43 -19.85 -34.87 20.69
C ASN A 43 -18.67 -35.04 21.67
N GLY A 44 -18.58 -34.13 22.65
CA GLY A 44 -17.53 -34.13 23.68
C GLY A 44 -16.16 -33.63 23.23
N LYS A 45 -15.96 -33.29 21.94
CA LYS A 45 -14.69 -32.78 21.41
C LYS A 45 -14.74 -31.26 21.23
N SER A 46 -13.69 -30.58 21.66
CA SER A 46 -13.57 -29.13 21.47
C SER A 46 -13.29 -28.81 20.01
N CYS A 47 -13.88 -27.72 19.53
CA CYS A 47 -13.70 -27.24 18.17
C CYS A 47 -13.80 -25.73 18.11
N ILE A 48 -13.25 -25.15 17.04
CA ILE A 48 -13.52 -23.77 16.66
C ILE A 48 -14.58 -23.79 15.56
N ARG A 49 -15.69 -23.09 15.80
CA ARG A 49 -16.73 -22.85 14.79
C ARG A 49 -16.55 -21.45 14.22
N THR A 50 -16.43 -21.37 12.92
CA THR A 50 -16.31 -20.10 12.20
C THR A 50 -17.64 -19.76 11.57
N TYR A 51 -18.11 -18.54 11.80
CA TYR A 51 -19.27 -17.96 11.15
C TYR A 51 -18.82 -16.82 10.25
N CYS A 52 -19.49 -16.71 9.11
CA CYS A 52 -19.40 -15.55 8.25
C CYS A 52 -20.67 -14.73 8.37
N PHE A 53 -20.53 -13.42 8.26
CA PHE A 53 -21.67 -12.51 8.25
C PHE A 53 -21.44 -11.34 7.30
N LYS A 54 -22.54 -10.78 6.83
CA LYS A 54 -22.57 -9.54 6.04
C LYS A 54 -23.87 -8.81 6.34
N SER A 55 -23.87 -7.49 6.14
CA SER A 55 -25.09 -6.68 6.28
C SER A 55 -25.20 -5.72 5.11
N THR A 56 -26.34 -5.75 4.42
CA THR A 56 -26.63 -4.84 3.31
C THR A 56 -27.95 -4.11 3.56
N LYS A 57 -28.12 -2.93 2.95
CA LYS A 57 -29.38 -2.19 3.02
C LYS A 57 -30.58 -3.00 2.48
N LYS A 58 -30.35 -3.90 1.53
CA LYS A 58 -31.39 -4.68 0.85
C LYS A 58 -31.78 -5.93 1.66
N ASP A 59 -30.78 -6.72 2.07
CA ASP A 59 -30.99 -8.07 2.59
C ASP A 59 -30.86 -8.16 4.12
N GLY A 60 -30.52 -7.05 4.79
CA GLY A 60 -30.31 -7.02 6.23
C GLY A 60 -29.07 -7.80 6.67
N LEU A 61 -29.00 -8.14 7.96
CA LEU A 61 -27.95 -8.96 8.53
C LEU A 61 -28.15 -10.43 8.16
N GLN A 62 -27.15 -11.03 7.53
CA GLN A 62 -27.09 -12.44 7.19
C GLN A 62 -25.90 -13.06 7.91
N ILE A 63 -26.13 -14.20 8.58
CA ILE A 63 -25.11 -14.95 9.31
C ILE A 63 -25.20 -16.40 8.88
N LYS A 64 -24.05 -17.03 8.63
CA LYS A 64 -23.97 -18.43 8.22
C LYS A 64 -22.75 -19.11 8.81
N GLU A 65 -22.91 -20.36 9.27
CA GLU A 65 -21.78 -21.17 9.68
C GLU A 65 -20.93 -21.53 8.46
N LEU A 66 -19.65 -21.16 8.51
CA LEU A 66 -18.68 -21.40 7.46
C LEU A 66 -17.98 -22.74 7.63
N GLY A 67 -17.67 -23.14 8.86
CA GLY A 67 -16.89 -24.35 9.09
C GLY A 67 -16.62 -24.65 10.55
N ARG A 68 -16.12 -25.85 10.78
CA ARG A 68 -15.76 -26.42 12.08
C ARG A 68 -14.36 -26.99 12.00
N GLU A 69 -13.47 -26.49 12.84
CA GLU A 69 -12.09 -26.96 12.95
C GLU A 69 -11.91 -27.75 14.25
N PHE A 70 -11.60 -29.04 14.14
CA PHE A 70 -11.19 -29.90 15.26
C PHE A 70 -9.67 -30.11 15.22
N LEU A 71 -9.04 -30.57 16.29
CA LEU A 71 -7.58 -30.83 16.26
C LEU A 71 -7.18 -31.81 15.15
N LYS A 72 -7.95 -32.87 14.92
CA LYS A 72 -7.61 -33.93 13.95
C LYS A 72 -8.35 -33.84 12.61
N LYS A 73 -9.39 -33.01 12.48
CA LYS A 73 -10.25 -32.97 11.28
C LYS A 73 -10.80 -31.56 11.04
N ASN A 74 -10.94 -31.19 9.77
CA ASN A 74 -11.66 -29.99 9.35
C ASN A 74 -12.98 -30.37 8.69
N PHE A 75 -13.99 -29.53 8.87
CA PHE A 75 -15.23 -29.56 8.11
C PHE A 75 -15.55 -28.15 7.62
N VAL A 76 -15.83 -27.99 6.33
CA VAL A 76 -16.15 -26.70 5.72
C VAL A 76 -17.55 -26.78 5.12
N SER A 77 -18.29 -25.68 5.18
CA SER A 77 -19.62 -25.52 4.61
C SER A 77 -19.61 -25.76 3.10
N GLU A 78 -20.69 -26.38 2.60
CA GLU A 78 -20.91 -26.71 1.18
C GLU A 78 -21.30 -25.48 0.33
N ASP A 79 -21.34 -24.30 0.95
CA ASP A 79 -21.84 -23.05 0.37
C ASP A 79 -20.72 -22.03 0.05
N LEU A 80 -19.48 -22.51 -0.07
CA LEU A 80 -18.29 -21.69 -0.35
C LEU A 80 -17.86 -21.82 -1.81
N THR A 81 -17.79 -20.69 -2.51
CA THR A 81 -17.23 -20.59 -3.86
C THR A 81 -15.93 -19.79 -3.85
N PHE A 82 -14.99 -20.13 -4.73
CA PHE A 82 -13.71 -19.43 -4.86
C PHE A 82 -13.60 -18.86 -6.27
N SER A 83 -13.05 -17.65 -6.38
CA SER A 83 -12.62 -17.07 -7.66
C SER A 83 -11.15 -16.70 -7.58
N TYR A 84 -10.34 -17.17 -8.52
CA TYR A 84 -8.89 -16.97 -8.57
C TYR A 84 -8.45 -15.50 -8.49
N LEU A 85 -9.30 -14.56 -8.93
CA LEU A 85 -9.04 -13.11 -8.88
C LEU A 85 -9.88 -12.36 -7.83
N GLY A 86 -10.95 -12.96 -7.28
CA GLY A 86 -11.91 -12.29 -6.40
C GLY A 86 -11.98 -12.86 -4.97
N GLY A 87 -11.19 -13.89 -4.67
CA GLY A 87 -11.17 -14.52 -3.35
C GLY A 87 -12.38 -15.42 -3.09
N TYR A 88 -12.70 -15.61 -1.81
CA TYR A 88 -13.80 -16.45 -1.34
C TYR A 88 -15.14 -15.71 -1.39
N GLN A 89 -16.17 -16.34 -1.94
CA GLN A 89 -17.54 -15.86 -1.94
C GLN A 89 -18.44 -16.89 -1.27
N MET A 90 -19.16 -16.45 -0.23
CA MET A 90 -20.14 -17.27 0.47
C MET A 90 -21.53 -17.11 -0.15
N ASN A 91 -22.17 -18.24 -0.45
CA ASN A 91 -23.56 -18.25 -0.84
C ASN A 91 -24.45 -18.24 0.42
N PHE A 92 -25.12 -17.12 0.66
CA PHE A 92 -26.11 -16.97 1.74
C PHE A 92 -27.52 -17.40 1.31
N GLY A 93 -27.69 -17.83 0.05
CA GLY A 93 -28.92 -18.44 -0.45
C GLY A 93 -29.07 -19.92 -0.07
N THR A 94 -30.15 -20.54 -0.56
CA THR A 94 -30.52 -21.94 -0.27
C THR A 94 -29.80 -22.97 -1.16
N LYS A 95 -29.07 -22.52 -2.19
CA LYS A 95 -28.43 -23.40 -3.16
C LYS A 95 -26.98 -23.67 -2.75
N LYS A 96 -26.69 -24.94 -2.45
CA LYS A 96 -25.32 -25.44 -2.27
C LYS A 96 -24.52 -25.23 -3.54
N CYS A 97 -23.33 -24.64 -3.43
CA CYS A 97 -22.47 -24.35 -4.58
C CYS A 97 -21.02 -24.71 -4.23
N TYR A 98 -20.55 -25.82 -4.81
CA TYR A 98 -19.13 -26.11 -4.97
C TYR A 98 -18.71 -25.75 -6.38
N SER A 99 -17.99 -24.64 -6.56
CA SER A 99 -17.35 -24.37 -7.85
C SER A 99 -16.33 -23.24 -7.80
N TYR A 100 -15.25 -23.43 -8.56
CA TYR A 100 -14.46 -22.35 -9.17
C TYR A 100 -14.58 -22.48 -10.69
N VAL A 101 -14.67 -21.35 -11.39
CA VAL A 101 -14.59 -21.28 -12.86
C VAL A 101 -13.13 -21.18 -13.24
N ASN A 102 -12.56 -22.23 -13.84
CA ASN A 102 -11.22 -22.16 -14.38
C ASN A 102 -11.21 -21.19 -15.58
N TYR A 103 -10.68 -19.98 -15.40
CA TYR A 103 -10.67 -18.95 -16.46
C TYR A 103 -9.92 -19.37 -17.74
N ALA A 104 -9.01 -20.34 -17.68
CA ALA A 104 -8.31 -20.84 -18.86
C ALA A 104 -9.18 -21.83 -19.68
N THR A 105 -10.12 -22.53 -19.04
CA THR A 105 -10.95 -23.57 -19.69
C THR A 105 -12.44 -23.23 -19.71
N ASN A 106 -12.85 -22.18 -19.01
CA ASN A 106 -14.24 -21.78 -18.76
C ASN A 106 -15.12 -22.91 -18.19
N GLN A 107 -14.51 -23.92 -17.56
CA GLN A 107 -15.20 -25.06 -16.96
C GLN A 107 -15.31 -24.93 -15.44
N LEU A 108 -16.41 -25.46 -14.91
CA LEU A 108 -16.64 -25.65 -13.48
C LEU A 108 -15.83 -26.85 -13.01
N SER A 109 -15.02 -26.69 -11.97
CA SER A 109 -14.28 -27.81 -11.35
C SER A 109 -14.47 -27.84 -9.84
N GLU A 110 -14.50 -29.04 -9.27
CA GLU A 110 -14.58 -29.28 -7.83
C GLU A 110 -13.26 -28.95 -7.14
N CYS A 111 -13.34 -28.25 -6.01
CA CYS A 111 -12.20 -27.88 -5.20
C CYS A 111 -12.12 -28.81 -3.99
N ASN A 112 -11.16 -29.74 -3.99
CA ASN A 112 -10.70 -30.43 -2.76
C ASN A 112 -9.73 -29.57 -1.94
N GLY A 113 -9.76 -28.26 -2.14
CA GLY A 113 -8.76 -27.31 -1.65
C GLY A 113 -8.99 -26.97 -0.18
N LEU A 114 -7.98 -27.30 0.62
CA LEU A 114 -7.82 -26.84 1.99
C LEU A 114 -8.13 -25.34 2.12
N TRP A 115 -9.13 -25.03 2.93
CA TRP A 115 -9.48 -23.68 3.32
C TRP A 115 -8.32 -23.06 4.11
N TYR A 116 -7.80 -21.93 3.62
CA TYR A 116 -6.83 -21.10 4.33
C TYR A 116 -7.41 -19.69 4.48
N PRO A 117 -8.03 -19.37 5.63
CA PRO A 117 -8.50 -18.03 5.89
C PRO A 117 -7.30 -17.15 6.24
N LYS A 118 -6.72 -16.47 5.25
CA LYS A 118 -5.85 -15.32 5.51
C LYS A 118 -6.65 -14.07 5.94
N LEU A 119 -7.92 -14.24 6.30
CA LEU A 119 -8.85 -13.17 6.64
C LEU A 119 -8.85 -12.98 8.15
N TYR A 120 -8.90 -11.73 8.60
CA TYR A 120 -9.02 -11.39 10.01
C TYR A 120 -10.34 -11.96 10.57
N ARG A 121 -10.25 -12.73 11.65
CA ARG A 121 -11.39 -13.37 12.32
C ARG A 121 -11.51 -12.78 13.72
N ALA A 122 -12.67 -12.22 14.04
CA ALA A 122 -12.97 -11.81 15.41
C ALA A 122 -13.06 -13.07 16.30
N LYS A 123 -12.41 -13.07 17.45
CA LYS A 123 -12.41 -14.21 18.37
C LYS A 123 -13.33 -13.90 19.55
N LEU A 124 -14.49 -14.55 19.62
CA LEU A 124 -15.42 -14.40 20.75
C LEU A 124 -15.16 -15.46 21.81
N TYR A 125 -13.90 -15.48 22.23
CA TYR A 125 -13.41 -16.29 23.33
C TYR A 125 -12.11 -15.69 23.87
N THR A 126 -11.84 -15.90 25.15
CA THR A 126 -10.61 -15.47 25.81
C THR A 126 -9.49 -16.50 25.64
N LEU A 127 -8.26 -16.11 25.98
CA LEU A 127 -7.12 -17.03 26.06
C LEU A 127 -7.38 -18.16 27.07
N GLU A 128 -8.02 -17.85 28.19
CA GLU A 128 -8.35 -18.81 29.25
C GLU A 128 -9.39 -19.83 28.78
N GLU A 129 -10.44 -19.37 28.10
CA GLU A 129 -11.45 -20.24 27.51
C GLU A 129 -10.83 -21.17 26.46
N LEU A 130 -9.91 -20.65 25.64
CA LEU A 130 -9.16 -21.43 24.67
C LEU A 130 -8.29 -22.49 25.32
N GLN A 131 -7.54 -22.13 26.35
CA GLN A 131 -6.68 -23.07 27.07
C GLN A 131 -7.52 -24.18 27.71
N LYS A 132 -8.56 -23.81 28.46
CA LYS A 132 -9.48 -24.77 29.11
C LYS A 132 -10.18 -25.70 28.11
N ALA A 133 -10.48 -25.21 26.91
CA ALA A 133 -11.13 -26.03 25.89
C ALA A 133 -10.23 -27.16 25.37
N PHE A 134 -8.93 -26.90 25.22
CA PHE A 134 -8.00 -27.82 24.55
C PHE A 134 -6.96 -28.48 25.48
N GLU A 135 -6.88 -28.11 26.76
CA GLU A 135 -5.91 -28.66 27.73
C GLU A 135 -5.99 -30.18 27.91
N ASN A 136 -7.19 -30.76 27.77
CA ASN A 136 -7.38 -32.21 27.88
C ASN A 136 -6.99 -32.95 26.60
N GLU A 137 -7.03 -32.27 25.45
CA GLU A 137 -6.67 -32.86 24.15
C GLU A 137 -5.18 -32.69 23.81
N ILE A 138 -4.53 -31.69 24.39
CA ILE A 138 -3.11 -31.38 24.22
C ILE A 138 -2.45 -31.37 25.61
N PRO A 139 -1.73 -32.45 25.99
CA PRO A 139 -1.03 -32.51 27.27
C PRO A 139 -0.12 -31.29 27.47
N TYR A 140 -0.17 -30.69 28.66
CA TYR A 140 0.66 -29.56 29.07
C TYR A 140 0.46 -28.26 28.27
N LEU A 141 -0.68 -28.09 27.60
CA LEU A 141 -1.02 -26.88 26.85
C LEU A 141 -0.90 -25.61 27.71
N LYS A 142 0.02 -24.71 27.35
CA LYS A 142 0.13 -23.38 27.93
C LYS A 142 0.24 -22.33 26.82
N LEU A 143 -0.78 -21.49 26.70
CA LEU A 143 -0.88 -20.49 25.64
C LEU A 143 -0.44 -19.11 26.15
N ASN A 144 -0.10 -18.20 25.22
CA ASN A 144 0.17 -16.79 25.50
C ASN A 144 -0.71 -15.90 24.61
N GLU A 145 -0.76 -14.60 24.89
CA GLU A 145 -1.64 -13.66 24.17
C GLU A 145 -1.37 -13.57 22.66
N ASP A 146 -0.15 -13.88 22.20
CA ASP A 146 0.16 -13.79 20.78
C ASP A 146 -0.66 -14.78 19.93
N ILE A 147 -1.09 -15.92 20.49
CA ILE A 147 -1.98 -16.84 19.77
C ILE A 147 -3.32 -16.18 19.39
N MET A 148 -3.76 -15.19 20.18
CA MET A 148 -4.98 -14.45 19.90
C MET A 148 -4.80 -13.47 18.73
N LYS A 149 -3.57 -13.23 18.27
CA LYS A 149 -3.26 -12.45 17.06
C LYS A 149 -3.12 -13.32 15.80
N GLU A 150 -2.98 -14.64 15.97
CA GLU A 150 -2.79 -15.56 14.85
C GLU A 150 -4.04 -15.70 13.97
N SER A 151 -3.86 -15.70 12.65
CA SER A 151 -4.96 -15.85 11.69
C SER A 151 -5.66 -17.22 11.79
N SER A 152 -4.96 -18.26 12.24
CA SER A 152 -5.52 -19.58 12.55
C SER A 152 -4.97 -20.17 13.85
N VAL A 153 -5.77 -20.04 14.91
CA VAL A 153 -5.48 -20.62 16.23
C VAL A 153 -5.37 -22.15 16.13
N MET A 154 -6.26 -22.81 15.39
CA MET A 154 -6.23 -24.27 15.23
C MET A 154 -4.97 -24.77 14.52
N SER A 155 -4.46 -24.02 13.53
CA SER A 155 -3.18 -24.37 12.91
C SER A 155 -2.04 -24.37 13.92
N VAL A 156 -2.07 -23.47 14.90
CA VAL A 156 -1.06 -23.41 15.96
C VAL A 156 -1.27 -24.57 16.93
N LEU A 157 -2.49 -24.77 17.44
CA LEU A 157 -2.81 -25.86 18.37
C LEU A 157 -2.45 -27.25 17.82
N ARG A 158 -2.68 -27.50 16.53
CA ARG A 158 -2.27 -28.76 15.88
C ARG A 158 -0.76 -28.96 15.91
N LYS A 159 0.03 -27.90 15.73
CA LYS A 159 1.49 -27.97 15.81
C LYS A 159 1.95 -28.26 17.23
N PHE A 160 1.29 -27.69 18.24
CA PHE A 160 1.56 -28.02 19.65
C PHE A 160 1.32 -29.51 19.93
N GLY A 161 0.19 -30.06 19.48
CA GLY A 161 -0.11 -31.49 19.66
C GLY A 161 0.83 -32.45 18.91
N GLN A 162 1.62 -31.95 17.97
CA GLN A 162 2.59 -32.75 17.19
C GLN A 162 4.02 -32.62 17.72
N ASP A 163 4.36 -31.52 18.39
CA ASP A 163 5.74 -31.15 18.66
C ASP A 163 5.92 -30.30 19.93
N HIS A 164 6.55 -30.89 20.94
CA HIS A 164 6.83 -30.25 22.22
C HIS A 164 7.73 -28.99 22.11
N ASN A 165 8.56 -28.86 21.06
CA ASN A 165 9.38 -27.64 20.88
C ASN A 165 8.54 -26.39 20.54
N CYS A 166 7.33 -26.56 20.00
CA CYS A 166 6.39 -25.45 19.79
C CYS A 166 5.96 -24.80 21.11
N GLU A 167 5.74 -25.63 22.13
CA GLU A 167 5.35 -25.21 23.47
C GLU A 167 6.48 -24.42 24.13
N LEU A 168 7.72 -24.91 24.05
CA LEU A 168 8.91 -24.24 24.57
C LEU A 168 9.12 -22.86 23.93
N LEU A 169 9.05 -22.77 22.60
CA LEU A 169 9.18 -21.49 21.88
C LEU A 169 8.10 -20.49 22.30
N THR A 170 6.86 -20.95 22.45
CA THR A 170 5.74 -20.07 22.85
C THR A 170 5.87 -19.62 24.29
N LYS A 171 6.25 -20.52 25.22
CA LYS A 171 6.54 -20.19 26.62
C LYS A 171 7.68 -19.17 26.75
N ALA A 172 8.67 -19.23 25.87
CA ALA A 172 9.77 -18.29 25.80
C ALA A 172 9.42 -16.96 25.09
N GLY A 173 8.17 -16.76 24.65
CA GLY A 173 7.73 -15.54 23.95
C GLY A 173 8.04 -15.51 22.44
N PHE A 174 8.45 -16.64 21.86
CA PHE A 174 8.82 -16.77 20.44
C PHE A 174 7.72 -17.47 19.62
N SER A 175 6.45 -17.16 19.91
CA SER A 175 5.26 -17.67 19.21
C SER A 175 5.36 -17.56 17.68
N TYR A 176 5.92 -16.46 17.19
CA TYR A 176 6.12 -16.17 15.76
C TYR A 176 7.08 -17.16 15.05
N LEU A 177 7.91 -17.90 15.80
CA LEU A 177 8.79 -18.94 15.27
C LEU A 177 8.13 -20.33 15.20
N VAL A 178 6.95 -20.52 15.81
CA VAL A 178 6.22 -21.80 15.81
C VAL A 178 5.92 -22.29 14.40
N ASN A 179 5.72 -21.38 13.45
CA ASN A 179 5.53 -21.76 12.05
C ASN A 179 6.75 -22.45 11.41
N ASN A 180 7.93 -22.30 12.00
CA ASN A 180 9.19 -22.92 11.58
C ASN A 180 9.55 -24.14 12.45
N SER A 181 8.69 -24.59 13.36
CA SER A 181 9.00 -25.68 14.31
C SER A 181 9.45 -26.97 13.63
N SER A 182 8.82 -27.37 12.52
CA SER A 182 9.24 -28.54 11.76
C SER A 182 10.64 -28.39 11.14
N ALA A 183 11.07 -27.17 10.81
CA ALA A 183 12.44 -26.91 10.36
C ALA A 183 13.42 -26.95 11.54
N ILE A 184 13.05 -26.37 12.68
CA ILE A 184 13.83 -26.39 13.93
C ILE A 184 14.03 -27.84 14.42
N ASN A 185 13.02 -28.69 14.29
CA ASN A 185 13.07 -30.10 14.66
C ASN A 185 14.02 -30.93 13.80
N ARG A 186 14.09 -30.60 12.50
CA ARG A 186 15.03 -31.25 11.58
C ARG A 186 16.48 -30.79 11.78
N LEU A 187 16.73 -29.80 12.64
CA LEU A 187 18.09 -29.43 13.02
C LEU A 187 18.74 -30.56 13.82
N THR A 188 20.03 -30.78 13.57
CA THR A 188 20.87 -31.64 14.39
C THR A 188 20.89 -31.14 15.85
N PRO A 189 21.12 -32.01 16.85
CA PRO A 189 21.18 -31.61 18.25
C PRO A 189 22.10 -30.42 18.51
N THR A 190 23.29 -30.40 17.88
CA THR A 190 24.25 -29.29 17.96
C THR A 190 23.68 -27.98 17.43
N LYS A 191 23.02 -27.99 16.25
CA LYS A 191 22.42 -26.78 15.67
C LYS A 191 21.22 -26.29 16.48
N ARG A 192 20.44 -27.20 17.06
CA ARG A 192 19.33 -26.84 17.94
C ARG A 192 19.82 -26.17 19.22
N LYS A 193 20.90 -26.69 19.84
CA LYS A 193 21.56 -26.05 20.99
C LYS A 193 22.09 -24.66 20.63
N ALA A 194 22.74 -24.52 19.48
CA ALA A 194 23.21 -23.22 18.99
C ALA A 194 22.06 -22.23 18.74
N PHE A 195 20.93 -22.71 18.21
CA PHE A 195 19.72 -21.92 18.00
C PHE A 195 19.14 -21.40 19.30
N SER A 196 18.91 -22.28 20.29
CA SER A 196 18.40 -21.86 21.59
C SER A 196 19.37 -20.90 22.30
N LYS A 197 20.68 -21.18 22.25
CA LYS A 197 21.70 -20.29 22.82
C LYS A 197 21.67 -18.91 22.17
N TRP A 198 21.60 -18.84 20.85
CA TRP A 198 21.56 -17.57 20.12
C TRP A 198 20.32 -16.74 20.49
N LEU A 199 19.15 -17.37 20.65
CA LEU A 199 17.94 -16.68 21.09
C LEU A 199 18.10 -16.06 22.49
N ILE A 200 18.71 -16.80 23.42
CA ILE A 200 18.96 -16.33 24.79
C ILE A 200 19.97 -15.19 24.79
N ASP A 201 21.09 -15.36 24.09
CA ASP A 201 22.16 -14.36 24.03
C ASP A 201 21.69 -13.04 23.36
N ASN A 202 20.59 -13.05 22.60
CA ASN A 202 20.05 -11.90 21.87
C ASN A 202 18.59 -11.58 22.24
N GLN A 203 18.13 -11.94 23.45
CA GLN A 203 16.72 -11.90 23.83
C GLN A 203 16.04 -10.54 23.64
N GLU A 204 16.72 -9.44 23.98
CA GLU A 204 16.19 -8.08 23.82
C GLU A 204 15.88 -7.77 22.35
N PHE A 205 16.85 -7.99 21.46
CA PHE A 205 16.67 -7.82 20.02
C PHE A 205 15.58 -8.73 19.46
N VAL A 206 15.53 -9.98 19.93
CA VAL A 206 14.53 -10.95 19.46
C VAL A 206 13.12 -10.53 19.86
N SER A 207 12.96 -10.01 21.08
CA SER A 207 11.67 -9.56 21.61
C SER A 207 11.15 -8.33 20.88
N ASP A 208 12.03 -7.36 20.61
CA ASP A 208 11.69 -6.12 19.92
C ASP A 208 11.51 -6.34 18.40
N LYS A 209 12.52 -6.92 17.73
CA LYS A 209 12.57 -7.00 16.26
C LYS A 209 11.94 -8.25 15.65
N LYS A 210 11.66 -9.29 16.46
CA LYS A 210 11.06 -10.56 16.03
C LYS A 210 11.70 -11.14 14.74
N PRO A 211 13.03 -11.37 14.71
CA PRO A 211 13.75 -11.77 13.51
C PRO A 211 13.29 -13.12 12.98
N CYS A 212 13.13 -13.24 11.66
CA CYS A 212 12.69 -14.48 11.04
C CYS A 212 13.69 -15.64 11.21
N TYR A 213 13.22 -16.89 11.12
CA TYR A 213 14.04 -18.09 11.26
C TYR A 213 15.30 -18.08 10.36
N SER A 214 15.17 -17.63 9.11
CA SER A 214 16.31 -17.56 8.18
C SER A 214 17.38 -16.56 8.60
N PHE A 215 17.01 -15.46 9.28
CA PHE A 215 17.96 -14.51 9.84
C PHE A 215 18.80 -15.16 10.94
N ILE A 216 18.12 -15.83 11.88
CA ILE A 216 18.75 -16.52 13.01
C ILE A 216 19.71 -17.61 12.52
N MET A 217 19.28 -18.43 11.56
CA MET A 217 20.13 -19.49 11.01
C MET A 217 21.36 -18.97 10.27
N LYS A 218 21.25 -17.80 9.60
CA LYS A 218 22.42 -17.12 9.02
C LYS A 218 23.35 -16.63 10.12
N ALA A 219 22.83 -15.97 11.16
CA ALA A 219 23.63 -15.50 12.28
C ALA A 219 24.43 -16.65 12.92
N ILE A 220 23.80 -17.79 13.17
CA ILE A 220 24.45 -19.00 13.68
C ILE A 220 25.51 -19.53 12.70
N LYS A 221 25.19 -19.59 11.40
CA LYS A 221 26.13 -20.05 10.37
C LYS A 221 27.42 -19.21 10.34
N TYR A 222 27.30 -17.90 10.55
CA TYR A 222 28.43 -16.97 10.54
C TYR A 222 29.01 -16.70 11.92
N ASN A 223 28.46 -17.32 12.98
CA ASN A 223 28.83 -17.09 14.37
C ASN A 223 28.77 -15.59 14.77
N LEU A 224 27.66 -14.94 14.46
CA LEU A 224 27.43 -13.51 14.70
C LEU A 224 26.31 -13.30 15.72
N ASN A 225 26.44 -12.26 16.54
CA ASN A 225 25.33 -11.76 17.33
C ASN A 225 24.31 -11.00 16.44
N ALA A 226 23.18 -10.58 17.02
CA ALA A 226 22.12 -9.91 16.30
C ALA A 226 22.58 -8.63 15.58
N GLN A 227 23.32 -7.76 16.27
CA GLN A 227 23.76 -6.49 15.71
C GLN A 227 24.78 -6.68 14.59
N GLU A 228 25.71 -7.61 14.76
CA GLU A 228 26.68 -7.99 13.74
C GLU A 228 25.99 -8.56 12.49
N MET A 229 24.98 -9.40 12.68
CA MET A 229 24.19 -9.96 11.58
C MET A 229 23.40 -8.86 10.84
N VAL A 230 22.81 -7.91 11.55
CA VAL A 230 22.17 -6.72 10.94
C VAL A 230 23.18 -5.95 10.10
N ASN A 231 24.36 -5.66 10.65
CA ASN A 231 25.42 -4.94 9.93
C ASN A 231 25.85 -5.70 8.67
N LYS A 232 26.00 -7.02 8.75
CA LYS A 232 26.37 -7.87 7.62
C LYS A 232 25.29 -7.89 6.54
N GLN A 233 24.01 -7.95 6.92
CA GLN A 233 22.90 -7.87 5.99
C GLN A 233 22.83 -6.51 5.30
N ASN A 234 22.95 -5.42 6.07
CA ASN A 234 23.00 -4.06 5.54
C ASN A 234 24.14 -3.87 4.54
N PHE A 235 25.31 -4.45 4.83
CA PHE A 235 26.44 -4.46 3.90
C PHE A 235 26.11 -5.20 2.59
N TRP A 236 25.57 -6.42 2.67
CA TRP A 236 25.22 -7.18 1.46
C TRP A 236 24.17 -6.49 0.60
N GLU A 237 23.12 -5.91 1.21
CA GLU A 237 22.10 -5.17 0.47
C GLU A 237 22.69 -3.94 -0.21
N THR A 238 23.57 -3.21 0.49
CA THR A 238 24.27 -2.04 -0.06
C THR A 238 25.17 -2.43 -1.22
N GLN A 239 26.00 -3.47 -1.05
CA GLN A 239 26.90 -3.99 -2.09
C GLN A 239 26.13 -4.42 -3.34
N LYS A 240 25.01 -5.14 -3.16
CA LYS A 240 24.17 -5.59 -4.26
C LYS A 240 23.55 -4.41 -5.01
N ALA A 241 22.94 -3.48 -4.29
CA ALA A 241 22.26 -2.32 -4.89
C ALA A 241 23.22 -1.36 -5.59
N LEU A 242 24.46 -1.22 -5.09
CA LEU A 242 25.48 -0.32 -5.61
C LEU A 242 26.54 -1.00 -6.47
N SER A 243 26.30 -2.25 -6.88
CA SER A 243 27.22 -3.04 -7.71
C SER A 243 27.66 -2.31 -8.99
N SER A 244 26.80 -1.50 -9.60
CA SER A 244 27.09 -0.69 -10.80
C SER A 244 28.04 0.49 -10.57
N PHE A 245 28.40 0.79 -9.31
CA PHE A 245 29.30 1.89 -8.96
C PHE A 245 30.73 1.41 -8.63
N ASN A 246 30.96 0.10 -8.54
CA ASN A 246 32.28 -0.50 -8.30
C ASN A 246 33.02 0.08 -7.07
N PHE A 247 32.30 0.36 -5.98
CA PHE A 247 32.92 0.81 -4.73
C PHE A 247 33.75 -0.31 -4.08
N ASP A 248 34.89 0.05 -3.49
CA ASP A 248 35.67 -0.87 -2.67
C ASP A 248 34.96 -1.17 -1.33
N GLU A 249 35.41 -2.23 -0.65
CA GLU A 249 34.81 -2.68 0.60
C GLU A 249 34.84 -1.60 1.70
N LYS A 250 35.93 -0.83 1.78
CA LYS A 250 36.08 0.25 2.77
C LYS A 250 35.02 1.34 2.56
N THR A 251 34.81 1.76 1.32
CA THR A 251 33.82 2.76 0.94
C THR A 251 32.41 2.25 1.19
N LEU A 252 32.12 0.98 0.89
CA LEU A 252 30.83 0.37 1.20
C LEU A 252 30.55 0.35 2.71
N ILE A 253 31.55 0.06 3.55
CA ILE A 253 31.41 0.13 5.02
C ILE A 253 31.09 1.56 5.46
N GLU A 254 31.76 2.57 4.89
CA GLU A 254 31.48 3.98 5.17
C GLU A 254 30.06 4.39 4.75
N ILE A 255 29.60 3.93 3.59
CA ILE A 255 28.22 4.14 3.10
C ILE A 255 27.22 3.50 4.07
N VAL A 256 27.41 2.26 4.49
CA VAL A 256 26.52 1.60 5.45
C VAL A 256 26.45 2.38 6.77
N LYS A 257 27.60 2.84 7.29
CA LYS A 257 27.66 3.69 8.50
C LYS A 257 26.91 5.00 8.30
N TYR A 258 27.07 5.63 7.14
CA TYR A 258 26.35 6.84 6.77
C TYR A 258 24.83 6.62 6.74
N LEU A 259 24.36 5.60 6.03
CA LEU A 259 22.93 5.27 5.90
C LEU A 259 22.27 4.91 7.24
N ASN A 260 23.01 4.28 8.15
CA ASN A 260 22.53 4.03 9.51
C ASN A 260 22.30 5.32 10.31
N LYS A 261 23.06 6.38 10.05
CA LYS A 261 22.95 7.69 10.73
C LYS A 261 21.90 8.63 10.12
N GLN A 262 21.45 8.37 8.90
CA GLN A 262 20.43 9.19 8.26
C GLN A 262 19.08 9.01 8.98
N ALA A 263 18.49 10.13 9.41
CA ALA A 263 17.17 10.18 10.01
C ALA A 263 16.11 9.77 8.99
N THR A 264 15.04 9.12 9.48
CA THR A 264 13.90 8.71 8.68
C THR A 264 12.63 9.27 9.29
N ASP A 265 11.70 9.74 8.45
CA ASP A 265 10.30 9.84 8.85
C ASP A 265 9.82 8.45 9.30
N GLU A 266 8.94 8.39 10.30
CA GLU A 266 8.42 7.13 10.88
C GLU A 266 7.88 6.15 9.81
N GLN A 267 7.40 6.66 8.68
CA GLN A 267 6.87 5.84 7.58
C GLN A 267 7.95 5.14 6.73
N GLN A 268 9.22 5.56 6.76
CA GLN A 268 10.31 5.03 5.90
C GLN A 268 11.40 4.28 6.69
N ASN A 269 10.99 3.47 7.67
CA ASN A 269 11.89 2.84 8.66
C ASN A 269 12.76 1.67 8.12
N TRP A 270 12.90 1.47 6.81
CA TRP A 270 13.57 0.28 6.24
C TRP A 270 14.95 0.64 5.67
N PHE A 271 16.02 0.04 6.19
CA PHE A 271 17.41 0.27 5.73
C PHE A 271 17.54 0.10 4.21
N TYR A 272 16.89 -0.91 3.63
CA TYR A 272 16.88 -1.15 2.19
C TYR A 272 16.34 0.05 1.39
N GLN A 273 15.32 0.74 1.88
CA GLN A 273 14.79 1.94 1.22
C GLN A 273 15.81 3.07 1.21
N LYS A 274 16.55 3.27 2.32
CA LYS A 274 17.65 4.24 2.36
C LYS A 274 18.73 3.93 1.33
N VAL A 275 19.03 2.65 1.10
CA VAL A 275 19.97 2.23 0.04
C VAL A 275 19.45 2.60 -1.35
N LEU A 276 18.15 2.43 -1.62
CA LEU A 276 17.54 2.81 -2.88
C LEU A 276 17.56 4.33 -3.11
N TYR A 277 17.13 5.13 -2.13
CA TYR A 277 17.23 6.59 -2.18
C TYR A 277 18.66 7.06 -2.42
N TYR A 278 19.62 6.42 -1.75
CA TYR A 278 21.03 6.72 -1.93
C TYR A 278 21.51 6.41 -3.35
N ARG A 279 21.16 5.24 -3.88
CA ARG A 279 21.44 4.88 -5.26
C ARG A 279 20.85 5.91 -6.24
N ASP A 280 19.60 6.30 -6.06
CA ASP A 280 18.94 7.28 -6.91
C ASP A 280 19.69 8.62 -6.90
N CYS A 281 20.11 9.10 -5.74
CA CYS A 281 20.98 10.27 -5.62
C CYS A 281 22.27 10.15 -6.43
N LEU A 282 22.92 8.99 -6.41
CA LEU A 282 24.14 8.76 -7.18
C LEU A 282 23.87 8.70 -8.69
N ASP A 283 22.81 8.03 -9.12
CA ASP A 283 22.40 7.94 -10.52
C ASP A 283 22.01 9.32 -11.07
N MET A 284 21.24 10.09 -10.31
CA MET A 284 20.90 11.48 -10.62
C MET A 284 22.14 12.37 -10.70
N SER A 285 23.10 12.17 -9.79
CA SER A 285 24.37 12.90 -9.81
C SER A 285 25.20 12.57 -11.05
N LYS A 286 25.23 11.29 -11.49
CA LYS A 286 25.82 10.88 -12.78
C LYS A 286 25.11 11.55 -13.95
N GLN A 287 23.77 11.55 -13.98
CA GLN A 287 22.97 12.19 -15.04
C GLN A 287 23.23 13.71 -15.15
N LEU A 288 23.47 14.35 -14.01
CA LEU A 288 23.85 15.77 -13.93
C LEU A 288 25.35 16.02 -14.16
N LYS A 289 26.15 14.98 -14.42
CA LYS A 289 27.61 15.05 -14.59
C LYS A 289 28.32 15.70 -13.39
N ARG A 290 27.82 15.47 -12.18
CA ARG A 290 28.45 15.92 -10.93
C ARG A 290 29.69 15.07 -10.62
N LYS A 291 30.69 15.67 -9.99
CA LYS A 291 31.85 14.94 -9.45
C LYS A 291 31.40 14.04 -8.30
N MET A 292 31.90 12.81 -8.23
CA MET A 292 31.63 11.86 -7.14
C MET A 292 32.58 12.11 -5.98
N ASP A 293 32.47 13.29 -5.38
CA ASP A 293 33.24 13.70 -4.22
C ASP A 293 32.52 13.37 -2.91
N ARG A 294 33.16 13.67 -1.78
CA ARG A 294 32.60 13.41 -0.46
C ARG A 294 31.23 14.08 -0.24
N GLY A 295 31.03 15.28 -0.79
CA GLY A 295 29.74 16.00 -0.68
C GLY A 295 28.61 15.34 -1.47
N THR A 296 28.95 14.61 -2.54
CA THR A 296 27.99 13.82 -3.32
C THR A 296 27.73 12.45 -2.72
N LEU A 297 28.76 11.79 -2.17
CA LEU A 297 28.67 10.47 -1.53
C LEU A 297 28.07 10.52 -0.12
N PHE A 298 28.27 11.62 0.61
CA PHE A 298 27.84 11.72 2.01
C PHE A 298 27.14 13.06 2.29
N PRO A 299 26.01 13.35 1.61
CA PRO A 299 25.27 14.58 1.86
C PRO A 299 24.73 14.59 3.29
N ARG A 300 24.66 15.77 3.93
CA ARG A 300 24.22 15.90 5.33
C ARG A 300 22.83 15.28 5.54
N ASN A 301 21.89 15.60 4.65
CA ASN A 301 20.54 15.05 4.60
C ASN A 301 20.31 14.39 3.24
N LEU A 302 20.14 13.07 3.23
CA LEU A 302 19.96 12.29 2.01
C LEU A 302 18.67 12.65 1.27
N ARG A 303 17.58 12.93 2.00
CA ARG A 303 16.27 13.22 1.40
C ARG A 303 16.24 14.59 0.75
N GLU A 304 16.72 15.62 1.44
CA GLU A 304 16.84 16.96 0.86
C GLU A 304 17.71 16.94 -0.40
N GLN A 305 18.79 16.16 -0.39
CA GLN A 305 19.63 15.99 -1.57
C GLN A 305 18.89 15.29 -2.71
N HIS A 306 18.14 14.23 -2.42
CA HIS A 306 17.32 13.52 -3.40
C HIS A 306 16.31 14.48 -4.06
N ASP A 307 15.59 15.24 -3.25
CA ASP A 307 14.55 16.16 -3.73
C ASP A 307 15.16 17.30 -4.56
N ALA A 308 16.28 17.87 -4.10
CA ALA A 308 17.02 18.89 -4.85
C ALA A 308 17.59 18.37 -6.18
N LEU A 309 18.06 17.11 -6.22
CA LEU A 309 18.56 16.47 -7.44
C LEU A 309 17.42 16.21 -8.44
N THR A 310 16.29 15.72 -7.95
CA THR A 310 15.08 15.49 -8.74
C THR A 310 14.62 16.80 -9.39
N GLU A 311 14.51 17.87 -8.60
CA GLU A 311 14.13 19.19 -9.09
C GLU A 311 15.11 19.71 -10.16
N ARG A 312 16.42 19.49 -9.99
CA ARG A 312 17.44 19.89 -10.98
C ARG A 312 17.33 19.10 -12.28
N ILE A 313 17.05 17.80 -12.21
CA ILE A 313 16.85 16.95 -13.39
C ILE A 313 15.60 17.39 -14.13
N ASP A 314 14.51 17.65 -13.43
CA ASP A 314 13.27 18.10 -14.04
C ASP A 314 13.41 19.47 -14.67
N LYS A 315 14.08 20.41 -13.99
CA LYS A 315 14.50 21.68 -14.60
C LYS A 315 15.33 21.43 -15.87
N LYS A 316 16.31 20.53 -15.85
CA LYS A 316 17.16 20.23 -17.02
C LYS A 316 16.37 19.62 -18.18
N LYS A 317 15.42 18.70 -17.91
CA LYS A 317 14.51 18.12 -18.91
C LYS A 317 13.62 19.20 -19.53
N ASN A 318 13.11 20.11 -18.71
CA ASN A 318 12.18 21.14 -19.13
C ASN A 318 12.85 22.42 -19.66
N ARG A 319 14.18 22.59 -19.55
CA ARG A 319 14.92 23.81 -19.98
C ARG A 319 14.54 24.33 -21.36
N LYS A 320 14.43 23.45 -22.36
CA LYS A 320 14.06 23.87 -23.73
C LYS A 320 12.62 24.37 -23.78
N ILE A 321 11.70 23.63 -23.17
CA ILE A 321 10.29 24.00 -23.03
C ILE A 321 10.17 25.33 -22.29
N ASP A 322 10.77 25.45 -21.10
CA ASP A 322 10.77 26.66 -20.27
C ASP A 322 11.35 27.87 -21.00
N SER A 323 12.41 27.69 -21.79
CA SER A 323 12.99 28.76 -22.61
C SER A 323 12.01 29.28 -23.66
N VAL A 324 11.29 28.37 -24.33
CA VAL A 324 10.25 28.74 -25.31
C VAL A 324 9.08 29.41 -24.61
N LEU A 325 8.57 28.84 -23.50
CA LEU A 325 7.47 29.43 -22.73
C LEU A 325 7.80 30.84 -22.21
N LYS A 326 9.01 31.06 -21.70
CA LYS A 326 9.49 32.40 -21.30
C LYS A 326 9.55 33.40 -22.44
N LYS A 327 9.79 32.96 -23.68
CA LYS A 327 9.74 33.83 -24.87
C LYS A 327 8.32 34.13 -25.32
N ILE A 328 7.41 33.16 -25.19
CA ILE A 328 6.00 33.28 -25.58
C ILE A 328 5.24 34.17 -24.59
N LYS A 329 5.50 34.05 -23.28
CA LYS A 329 4.74 34.74 -22.24
C LYS A 329 4.66 36.27 -22.45
N PRO A 330 5.75 37.03 -22.66
CA PRO A 330 5.65 38.48 -22.89
C PRO A 330 4.85 38.85 -24.14
N GLN A 331 4.74 37.95 -25.13
CA GLN A 331 3.96 38.16 -26.34
C GLN A 331 2.47 37.94 -26.08
N LEU A 332 2.13 37.00 -25.19
CA LEU A 332 0.77 36.72 -24.76
C LEU A 332 0.28 37.68 -23.67
N ASP A 333 1.15 38.14 -22.77
CA ASP A 333 0.83 39.07 -21.67
C ASP A 333 0.26 40.39 -22.17
N LYS A 334 0.61 40.82 -23.39
CA LYS A 334 0.03 42.02 -24.04
C LYS A 334 -1.49 41.94 -24.20
N TYR A 335 -2.02 40.72 -24.19
CA TYR A 335 -3.45 40.43 -24.29
C TYR A 335 -4.03 39.97 -22.95
N ALA A 336 -3.22 39.88 -21.87
CA ALA A 336 -3.69 39.54 -20.55
C ALA A 336 -4.53 40.69 -20.00
N LEU A 337 -5.85 40.48 -19.99
CA LEU A 337 -6.83 41.46 -19.55
C LEU A 337 -7.25 41.17 -18.11
N SER A 338 -7.81 42.19 -17.45
CA SER A 338 -8.57 42.02 -16.22
C SER A 338 -10.05 42.29 -16.47
N TYR A 339 -10.91 41.56 -15.76
CA TYR A 339 -12.36 41.74 -15.84
C TYR A 339 -13.04 41.28 -14.57
N LYS A 340 -13.85 42.15 -13.94
CA LYS A 340 -14.56 41.84 -12.68
C LYS A 340 -13.63 41.29 -11.58
N GLY A 341 -12.42 41.84 -11.47
CA GLY A 341 -11.42 41.39 -10.50
C GLY A 341 -10.76 40.03 -10.82
N LEU A 342 -11.07 39.43 -11.98
CA LEU A 342 -10.32 38.30 -12.53
C LEU A 342 -9.18 38.80 -13.40
N GLN A 343 -8.08 38.06 -13.41
CA GLN A 343 -6.91 38.35 -14.25
C GLN A 343 -6.41 37.08 -14.96
N ILE A 344 -5.95 37.24 -16.20
CA ILE A 344 -5.27 36.16 -16.92
C ILE A 344 -3.79 36.14 -16.53
N VAL A 345 -3.29 34.95 -16.18
CA VAL A 345 -1.88 34.67 -15.94
C VAL A 345 -1.43 33.56 -16.87
N ILE A 346 -0.38 33.81 -17.64
CA ILE A 346 0.18 32.83 -18.58
C ILE A 346 1.36 32.10 -17.90
N PRO A 347 1.35 30.75 -17.84
CA PRO A 347 2.47 29.97 -17.31
C PRO A 347 3.77 30.28 -18.06
N SER A 348 4.85 30.53 -17.30
CA SER A 348 6.16 30.90 -17.84
C SER A 348 7.11 29.70 -17.97
N CYS A 349 6.80 28.59 -17.31
CA CYS A 349 7.58 27.35 -17.30
C CYS A 349 6.70 26.14 -16.94
N GLN A 350 7.26 24.94 -17.03
CA GLN A 350 6.57 23.70 -16.67
C GLN A 350 6.16 23.66 -15.19
N SER A 351 6.94 24.26 -14.28
CA SER A 351 6.57 24.30 -12.85
C SER A 351 5.33 25.17 -12.59
N ASP A 352 5.11 26.23 -13.36
CA ASP A 352 3.90 27.06 -13.23
C ASP A 352 2.65 26.27 -13.63
N LEU A 353 2.74 25.42 -14.65
CA LEU A 353 1.66 24.51 -15.05
C LEU A 353 1.36 23.47 -13.97
N VAL A 354 2.41 22.92 -13.32
CA VAL A 354 2.26 21.98 -12.20
C VAL A 354 1.62 22.66 -10.99
N ALA A 355 2.07 23.85 -10.61
CA ALA A 355 1.47 24.62 -9.53
C ALA A 355 0.00 24.95 -9.80
N LEU A 356 -0.32 25.40 -11.02
CA LEU A 356 -1.69 25.66 -11.45
C LEU A 356 -2.58 24.41 -11.35
N GLY A 357 -2.08 23.26 -11.81
CA GLY A 357 -2.83 22.00 -11.75
C GLY A 357 -3.03 21.49 -10.33
N ASN A 358 -2.02 21.62 -9.46
CA ASN A 358 -2.11 21.21 -8.07
C ASN A 358 -3.16 22.03 -7.31
N GLU A 359 -3.18 23.35 -7.49
CA GLU A 359 -4.16 24.23 -6.82
C GLU A 359 -5.60 24.01 -7.31
N LEU A 360 -5.79 23.63 -8.58
CA LEU A 360 -7.10 23.34 -9.17
C LEU A 360 -7.46 21.84 -9.16
N HIS A 361 -6.66 21.00 -8.51
CA HIS A 361 -6.79 19.54 -8.49
C HIS A 361 -7.06 18.92 -9.88
N ASN A 362 -6.36 19.42 -10.90
CA ASN A 362 -6.48 18.96 -12.27
C ASN A 362 -5.12 18.64 -12.91
N CYS A 363 -5.15 18.11 -14.12
CA CYS A 363 -3.98 17.51 -14.74
C CYS A 363 -3.23 18.41 -15.74
N VAL A 364 -3.46 19.74 -15.69
CA VAL A 364 -2.80 20.68 -16.62
C VAL A 364 -1.27 20.68 -16.47
N GLY A 365 -0.75 20.30 -15.29
CA GLY A 365 0.67 20.14 -15.00
C GLY A 365 1.32 18.86 -15.52
N THR A 366 0.54 17.81 -15.80
CA THR A 366 1.05 16.44 -15.99
C THR A 366 0.83 15.90 -17.41
N PHE A 367 -0.11 16.44 -18.20
CA PHE A 367 -0.39 15.98 -19.57
C PHE A 367 0.44 16.64 -20.68
N GLY A 368 1.66 17.10 -20.36
CA GLY A 368 2.60 17.60 -21.37
C GLY A 368 2.18 18.91 -22.04
N TYR A 369 1.28 19.70 -21.43
CA TYR A 369 0.82 20.97 -21.98
C TYR A 369 1.94 21.99 -22.19
N GLY A 370 3.03 21.96 -21.39
CA GLY A 370 4.19 22.80 -21.65
C GLY A 370 4.85 22.50 -22.99
N LYS A 371 4.95 21.21 -23.38
CA LYS A 371 5.46 20.80 -24.69
C LYS A 371 4.51 21.25 -25.80
N LYS A 372 3.21 21.07 -25.65
CA LYS A 372 2.20 21.51 -26.63
C LYS A 372 2.23 23.03 -26.84
N MET A 373 2.34 23.80 -25.75
CA MET A 373 2.51 25.26 -25.82
C MET A 373 3.81 25.66 -26.51
N ALA A 374 4.90 24.95 -26.24
CA ALA A 374 6.18 25.21 -26.88
C ALA A 374 6.17 24.87 -28.39
N LEU A 375 5.40 23.85 -28.80
CA LEU A 375 5.15 23.51 -30.21
C LEU A 375 4.14 24.44 -30.89
N GLY A 376 3.37 25.20 -30.11
CA GLY A 376 2.32 26.08 -30.62
C GLY A 376 0.97 25.40 -30.87
N ASP A 377 0.80 24.16 -30.40
CA ASP A 377 -0.41 23.35 -30.56
C ASP A 377 -1.57 23.91 -29.70
N CYS A 378 -1.25 24.48 -28.54
CA CYS A 378 -2.21 25.08 -27.62
C CYS A 378 -1.64 26.28 -26.87
N ILE A 379 -2.51 27.03 -26.19
CA ILE A 379 -2.15 28.05 -25.20
C ILE A 379 -2.90 27.73 -23.91
N ILE A 380 -2.17 27.60 -22.80
CA ILE A 380 -2.78 27.50 -21.47
C ILE A 380 -2.85 28.88 -20.83
N LEU A 381 -4.01 29.23 -20.30
CA LEU A 381 -4.26 30.44 -19.52
C LEU A 381 -4.72 30.03 -18.11
N GLY A 382 -4.12 30.60 -17.08
CA GLY A 382 -4.69 30.58 -15.73
C GLY A 382 -5.58 31.81 -15.52
N VAL A 383 -6.73 31.64 -14.88
CA VAL A 383 -7.62 32.72 -14.46
C VAL A 383 -7.53 32.82 -12.94
N PHE A 384 -7.14 34.00 -12.45
CA PHE A 384 -6.88 34.24 -11.04
C PHE A 384 -7.84 35.25 -10.45
N LYS A 385 -8.23 35.04 -9.20
CA LYS A 385 -8.97 35.98 -8.35
C LYS A 385 -8.16 36.21 -7.08
N ASP A 386 -7.82 37.47 -6.80
CA ASP A 386 -7.12 37.89 -5.58
C ASP A 386 -5.85 37.05 -5.27
N GLY A 387 -5.09 36.72 -6.33
CA GLY A 387 -3.84 35.96 -6.23
C GLY A 387 -3.99 34.44 -6.23
N LYS A 388 -5.21 33.88 -6.25
CA LYS A 388 -5.47 32.44 -6.30
C LYS A 388 -6.02 32.00 -7.67
N PRO A 389 -5.59 30.85 -8.22
CA PRO A 389 -6.19 30.32 -9.43
C PRO A 389 -7.62 29.86 -9.14
N VAL A 390 -8.56 30.26 -10.00
CA VAL A 390 -9.96 29.83 -9.93
C VAL A 390 -10.35 28.95 -11.11
N GLU A 391 -9.75 29.16 -12.29
CA GLU A 391 -9.92 28.32 -13.47
C GLU A 391 -8.64 28.26 -14.31
N CYS A 392 -8.51 27.24 -15.16
CA CYS A 392 -7.54 27.17 -16.22
C CYS A 392 -8.22 26.88 -17.57
N CYS A 393 -7.68 27.45 -18.64
CA CYS A 393 -8.24 27.37 -19.99
C CYS A 393 -7.20 26.87 -20.98
N GLU A 394 -7.57 25.88 -21.79
CA GLU A 394 -6.82 25.46 -22.98
C GLU A 394 -7.44 26.09 -24.22
N LEU A 395 -6.63 26.86 -24.96
CA LEU A 395 -6.98 27.40 -26.26
C LEU A 395 -6.25 26.63 -27.37
N VAL A 396 -6.96 26.31 -28.45
CA VAL A 396 -6.39 25.61 -29.62
C VAL A 396 -6.76 26.33 -30.92
N LYS A 397 -5.97 26.12 -31.98
CA LYS A 397 -6.35 26.48 -33.35
C LYS A 397 -6.98 25.25 -34.00
N LYS A 398 -8.22 25.34 -34.48
CA LYS A 398 -8.83 24.26 -35.28
C LYS A 398 -8.35 24.37 -36.74
N GLU A 399 -8.11 23.23 -37.38
CA GLU A 399 -7.50 23.10 -38.73
C GLU A 399 -8.14 23.99 -39.80
N ASN A 400 -9.42 24.36 -39.66
CA ASN A 400 -10.16 25.18 -40.62
C ASN A 400 -10.45 26.63 -40.17
N LYS A 401 -9.85 27.10 -39.06
CA LYS A 401 -10.13 28.45 -38.51
C LYS A 401 -8.84 29.21 -38.19
N LYS A 402 -8.74 30.45 -38.69
CA LYS A 402 -7.65 31.40 -38.36
C LYS A 402 -7.69 31.93 -36.91
N LYS A 403 -8.67 31.53 -36.10
CA LYS A 403 -8.96 32.09 -34.76
C LYS A 403 -8.81 31.02 -33.67
N LEU A 404 -8.30 31.42 -32.51
CA LEU A 404 -8.25 30.57 -31.32
C LEU A 404 -9.66 30.26 -30.82
N GLU A 405 -9.87 29.04 -30.32
CA GLU A 405 -11.10 28.63 -29.65
C GLU A 405 -10.77 28.00 -28.29
N ILE A 406 -11.72 28.11 -27.36
CA ILE A 406 -11.67 27.41 -26.08
C ILE A 406 -11.87 25.91 -26.37
N ASN A 407 -10.84 25.10 -26.11
CA ASN A 407 -10.97 23.65 -26.07
C ASN A 407 -11.54 23.20 -24.73
N GLN A 408 -11.01 23.77 -23.65
CA GLN A 408 -11.38 23.47 -22.27
C GLN A 408 -11.31 24.73 -21.41
N LEU A 409 -12.23 24.89 -20.47
CA LEU A 409 -12.20 25.90 -19.43
C LEU A 409 -12.75 25.25 -18.17
N TYR A 410 -11.89 25.00 -17.19
CA TYR A 410 -12.27 24.27 -15.98
C TYR A 410 -11.69 24.90 -14.73
N GLY A 411 -12.49 24.89 -13.66
CA GLY A 411 -12.09 25.18 -12.29
C GLY A 411 -11.62 23.95 -11.54
N ASP A 412 -11.76 24.00 -10.22
CA ASP A 412 -11.38 22.93 -9.30
C ASP A 412 -12.01 21.57 -9.70
N HIS A 413 -11.23 20.49 -9.61
CA HIS A 413 -11.64 19.13 -9.99
C HIS A 413 -12.28 18.99 -11.39
N ASN A 414 -11.81 19.78 -12.37
CA ASN A 414 -12.36 19.84 -13.72
C ASN A 414 -13.82 20.34 -13.79
N SER A 415 -14.26 21.14 -12.82
CA SER A 415 -15.61 21.70 -12.80
C SER A 415 -15.80 22.75 -13.91
N SER A 416 -16.95 22.73 -14.58
CA SER A 416 -17.35 23.71 -15.62
C SER A 416 -18.50 24.62 -15.19
N THR A 417 -18.82 24.64 -13.89
CA THR A 417 -19.99 25.38 -13.35
C THR A 417 -19.63 26.18 -12.09
N GLY A 418 -18.38 26.62 -11.96
CA GLY A 418 -17.92 27.42 -10.82
C GLY A 418 -18.52 28.83 -10.77
N GLU A 419 -18.47 29.46 -9.59
CA GLU A 419 -18.94 30.84 -9.36
C GLU A 419 -18.39 31.84 -10.40
N TYR A 420 -17.11 31.68 -10.76
CA TYR A 420 -16.41 32.58 -11.67
C TYR A 420 -16.53 32.19 -13.15
N HIS A 421 -17.13 31.04 -13.48
CA HIS A 421 -17.05 30.42 -14.81
C HIS A 421 -17.51 31.33 -15.94
N GLU A 422 -18.69 31.95 -15.81
CA GLU A 422 -19.22 32.86 -16.84
C GLU A 422 -18.37 34.13 -16.99
N SER A 423 -17.78 34.63 -15.91
CA SER A 423 -16.90 35.79 -15.94
C SER A 423 -15.53 35.45 -16.53
N ALA A 424 -14.99 34.27 -16.19
CA ALA A 424 -13.76 33.72 -16.74
C ALA A 424 -13.90 33.46 -18.25
N LYS A 425 -14.99 32.82 -18.68
CA LYS A 425 -15.31 32.61 -20.10
C LYS A 425 -15.41 33.92 -20.87
N LYS A 426 -16.04 34.95 -20.31
CA LYS A 426 -16.08 36.30 -20.93
C LYS A 426 -14.69 36.92 -21.02
N LEU A 427 -13.87 36.80 -19.97
CA LEU A 427 -12.50 37.31 -19.94
C LEU A 427 -11.61 36.61 -20.98
N VAL A 428 -11.68 35.27 -21.07
CA VAL A 428 -10.97 34.47 -22.07
C VAL A 428 -11.42 34.83 -23.49
N ASN A 429 -12.72 35.05 -23.71
CA ASN A 429 -13.19 35.50 -25.02
C ASN A 429 -12.68 36.90 -25.41
N LYS A 430 -12.52 37.80 -24.44
CA LYS A 430 -11.85 39.09 -24.67
C LYS A 430 -10.39 38.91 -25.07
N PHE A 431 -9.66 38.00 -24.40
CA PHE A 431 -8.30 37.63 -24.78
C PHE A 431 -8.25 37.09 -26.22
N ILE A 432 -9.12 36.15 -26.58
CA ILE A 432 -9.19 35.56 -27.92
C ILE A 432 -9.47 36.62 -29.00
N ASN A 433 -10.34 37.60 -28.70
CA ASN A 433 -10.68 38.65 -29.65
C ASN A 433 -9.55 39.68 -29.83
N ALA A 434 -8.75 39.92 -28.78
CA ALA A 434 -7.59 40.81 -28.84
C ALA A 434 -6.36 40.14 -29.47
N TYR A 435 -6.24 38.82 -29.33
CA TYR A 435 -5.10 38.04 -29.76
C TYR A 435 -4.84 38.19 -31.27
N ARG A 436 -3.61 38.63 -31.62
CA ARG A 436 -3.10 38.60 -32.98
C ARG A 436 -2.05 37.50 -33.12
N PRO A 437 -2.16 36.62 -34.14
CA PRO A 437 -1.16 35.58 -34.37
C PRO A 437 0.21 36.20 -34.57
N PHE A 438 1.20 35.71 -33.85
CA PHE A 438 2.60 35.96 -34.12
C PHE A 438 3.25 34.65 -34.55
N ASN A 439 4.28 34.75 -35.39
CA ASN A 439 5.10 33.59 -35.72
C ASN A 439 5.83 33.16 -34.45
N LEU A 440 5.36 32.07 -33.84
CA LEU A 440 6.14 31.32 -32.88
C LEU A 440 7.42 30.96 -33.60
N VAL A 441 8.56 31.44 -33.11
CA VAL A 441 9.86 31.02 -33.62
C VAL A 441 9.97 29.53 -33.33
N GLY A 442 9.59 28.72 -34.32
CA GLY A 442 9.72 27.27 -34.32
C GLY A 442 11.20 26.91 -34.37
N GLY A 443 11.90 27.13 -33.26
CA GLY A 443 13.15 26.46 -33.02
C GLY A 443 12.83 25.03 -32.60
N CYS A 444 13.33 24.05 -33.37
CA CYS A 444 13.22 22.63 -33.06
C CYS A 444 13.44 22.37 -31.55
N ILE A 445 12.41 21.86 -30.87
CA ILE A 445 12.46 21.41 -29.47
C ILE A 445 13.27 20.13 -29.38
#